data_AF-A4KCU2-F1
#
_entry.id   AF-A4KCU2-F1
#
_cell.length_a   1.000
_cell.length_b   1.000
_cell.length_c   1.000
_cell.angle_alpha   90.00
_cell.angle_beta   90.00
_cell.angle_gamma   90.00
#
_symmetry.space_group_name_H-M   'P 1'
#
loop_
_entity.id
_entity.type
_entity.pdbx_description
1 polymer ?
#
loop_
_entity_poly.entity_id
_entity_poly.type
_entity_poly.pdbx_seq_one_letter_code
_entity_poly.pdbx_strand_id
1 'polypeptide(L)'
;MKGKYKAVLALLLLLTLVPLTLLMTLGLWVPTLAGIWLPVGTRIALDESPRLTRHGLHIPELRYLVDDCPLARITEADLSHPSRWLLNVGSIELDSACLAKLPQTEPSPAAPKTLAEWQSMLPNTWINIDKLILSPWQEWQGKLSLSLTPAIQQVSYQGEKVKFQGRLHGQNLTVNELSVAAFEEQPPVKLVGEFTMPLVPDGLPVGGHAVATLSLPQEPTLVDAELEWRENSGQLIVMARDNADPLLDLPWEITRQRLTVSDGRWNWPYQGFPLSGRLGLNVENWQAGVENAVVSGRLNILTQGDAGKGNAVLTFGPGTLGMDNSDMPLQLTGEAKQGDLIFYADVTRTLSGSLSDPQLAFEPGALLRSRGRIIDSLDINEIRWPLAGVKVTQRGVDGGYRLILRAHENQMGGFELHLDGLANDFLPDAGRWQWRYWGRGSFTPMHARWDVAGKGEWHDNTIKLFDLSTGFDHLQYGTMLVENPRLVMDEPIVWVRDPTQPTFSGALSLDAGKTTFSGGSTLPPSTLKFSVEGSDPTIFQFKGQLHAGAIGPVQLNGRWDGI
;
A
#
# COMPACT_ATOMS: atom_id res chain seq x y z
N MET A 1 34.10 81.49 -27.31
CA MET A 1 32.92 81.00 -26.55
C MET A 1 32.21 79.77 -27.14
N LYS A 2 32.69 79.12 -28.23
CA LYS A 2 31.98 77.99 -28.90
C LYS A 2 32.40 76.57 -28.46
N GLY A 3 33.48 76.40 -27.69
CA GLY A 3 34.00 75.07 -27.28
C GLY A 3 33.35 74.47 -26.04
N LYS A 4 33.07 75.29 -25.01
CA LYS A 4 32.49 74.82 -23.73
C LYS A 4 31.06 74.32 -23.87
N TYR A 5 30.22 74.99 -24.68
CA TYR A 5 28.85 74.54 -24.95
C TYR A 5 28.79 73.21 -25.71
N LYS A 6 29.71 72.95 -26.65
CA LYS A 6 29.79 71.67 -27.35
C LYS A 6 30.21 70.53 -26.43
N ALA A 7 31.13 70.78 -25.49
CA ALA A 7 31.55 69.80 -24.50
C ALA A 7 30.42 69.47 -23.50
N VAL A 8 29.68 70.50 -23.03
CA VAL A 8 28.51 70.28 -22.16
C VAL A 8 27.39 69.54 -22.90
N LEU A 9 27.10 69.91 -24.16
CA LEU A 9 26.10 69.20 -24.96
C LEU A 9 26.53 67.74 -25.21
N ALA A 10 27.79 67.49 -25.56
CA ALA A 10 28.31 66.15 -25.75
C ALA A 10 28.27 65.33 -24.46
N LEU A 11 28.58 65.94 -23.30
CA LEU A 11 28.48 65.27 -22.00
C LEU A 11 27.03 64.95 -21.64
N LEU A 12 26.08 65.86 -21.89
CA LEU A 12 24.64 65.64 -21.70
C LEU A 12 24.10 64.56 -22.64
N LEU A 13 24.54 64.57 -23.90
CA LEU A 13 24.21 63.56 -24.89
C LEU A 13 24.79 62.20 -24.48
N LEU A 14 26.01 62.16 -23.93
CA LEU A 14 26.65 60.94 -23.44
C LEU A 14 25.98 60.43 -22.16
N LEU A 15 25.64 61.31 -21.22
CA LEU A 15 24.88 61.02 -20.00
C LEU A 15 23.44 60.56 -20.28
N THR A 16 22.91 60.79 -21.48
CA THR A 16 21.58 60.31 -21.90
C THR A 16 21.69 59.07 -22.78
N LEU A 17 22.57 59.05 -23.78
CA LEU A 17 22.79 57.90 -24.68
C LEU A 17 23.42 56.71 -23.98
N VAL A 18 24.37 56.89 -23.07
CA VAL A 18 25.00 55.77 -22.35
C VAL A 18 23.97 54.98 -21.54
N PRO A 19 23.15 55.59 -20.64
CA PRO A 19 22.11 54.83 -19.96
C PRO A 19 21.04 54.30 -20.91
N LEU A 20 20.69 55.01 -21.99
CA LEU A 20 19.71 54.52 -22.98
C LEU A 20 20.22 53.30 -23.76
N THR A 21 21.51 53.29 -24.13
CA THR A 21 22.16 52.16 -24.80
C THR A 21 22.34 50.99 -23.84
N LEU A 22 22.74 51.23 -22.59
CA LEU A 22 22.76 50.22 -21.52
C LEU A 22 21.37 49.60 -21.30
N LEU A 23 20.32 50.42 -21.24
CA LEU A 23 18.92 49.96 -21.17
C LEU A 23 18.52 49.13 -22.40
N MET A 24 18.84 49.57 -23.62
CA MET A 24 18.48 48.83 -24.83
C MET A 24 19.29 47.53 -25.03
N THR A 25 20.44 47.41 -24.37
CA THR A 25 21.30 46.21 -24.43
C THR A 25 21.16 45.31 -23.21
N LEU A 26 20.20 45.57 -22.32
CA LEU A 26 19.93 44.79 -21.09
C LEU A 26 19.95 43.28 -21.35
N GLY A 27 19.30 42.80 -22.42
CA GLY A 27 19.26 41.38 -22.76
C GLY A 27 20.63 40.73 -23.07
N LEU A 28 21.65 41.51 -23.42
CA LEU A 28 22.99 41.03 -23.80
C LEU A 28 23.96 40.94 -22.62
N TRP A 29 23.86 41.85 -21.64
CA TRP A 29 24.81 41.92 -20.52
C TRP A 29 24.24 41.49 -19.17
N VAL A 30 22.91 41.47 -19.01
CA VAL A 30 22.27 40.97 -17.77
C VAL A 30 22.59 39.49 -17.53
N PRO A 31 22.52 38.58 -18.53
CA PRO A 31 22.89 37.19 -18.33
C PRO A 31 24.34 37.00 -17.86
N THR A 32 25.27 37.78 -18.41
CA THR A 32 26.70 37.68 -18.09
C THR A 32 27.03 38.29 -16.72
N LEU A 33 26.38 39.38 -16.32
CA LEU A 33 26.52 39.93 -14.96
C LEU A 33 25.82 39.07 -13.90
N ALA A 34 24.63 38.56 -14.19
CA ALA A 34 23.93 37.64 -13.29
C ALA A 34 24.77 36.37 -13.06
N GLY A 35 25.48 35.89 -14.09
CA GLY A 35 26.41 34.76 -14.01
C GLY A 35 27.48 34.85 -12.90
N ILE A 36 27.82 36.05 -12.43
CA ILE A 36 28.79 36.26 -11.33
C ILE A 36 28.20 35.80 -9.97
N TRP A 37 26.88 35.91 -9.82
CA TRP A 37 26.15 35.59 -8.60
C TRP A 37 25.42 34.25 -8.67
N LEU A 38 25.43 33.61 -9.84
CA LEU A 38 24.81 32.31 -10.07
C LEU A 38 25.80 31.17 -9.73
N PRO A 39 25.30 30.00 -9.30
CA PRO A 39 26.13 28.82 -9.11
C PRO A 39 26.92 28.45 -10.37
N VAL A 40 28.11 27.87 -10.18
CA VAL A 40 28.95 27.39 -11.28
C VAL A 40 28.17 26.36 -12.11
N GLY A 41 28.28 26.43 -13.44
CA GLY A 41 27.54 25.53 -14.36
C GLY A 41 26.10 25.94 -14.64
N THR A 42 25.65 27.09 -14.13
CA THR A 42 24.29 27.61 -14.38
C THR A 42 24.32 28.91 -15.17
N ARG A 43 23.29 29.15 -15.98
CA ARG A 43 23.16 30.37 -16.78
C ARG A 43 21.71 30.79 -16.94
N ILE A 44 21.49 32.09 -17.10
CA ILE A 44 20.20 32.64 -17.49
C ILE A 44 20.22 32.89 -19.00
N ALA A 45 19.17 32.53 -19.70
CA ALA A 45 18.91 32.90 -21.08
C ALA A 45 17.62 33.72 -21.16
N LEU A 46 17.67 34.82 -21.90
CA LEU A 46 16.54 35.69 -22.19
C LEU A 46 16.27 35.58 -23.69
N ASP A 47 15.11 35.04 -24.06
CA ASP A 47 14.72 34.96 -25.48
C ASP A 47 14.23 36.32 -25.99
N GLU A 48 13.63 37.13 -25.11
CA GLU A 48 13.29 38.52 -25.38
C GLU A 48 13.97 39.48 -24.38
N SER A 49 14.28 40.69 -24.86
CA SER A 49 14.86 41.72 -23.99
C SER A 49 13.83 42.24 -22.97
N PRO A 50 14.21 42.38 -21.69
CA PRO A 50 13.37 43.02 -20.68
C PRO A 50 12.95 44.43 -21.11
N ARG A 51 11.71 44.81 -20.79
CA ARG A 51 11.13 46.10 -21.15
C ARG A 51 10.86 46.92 -19.90
N LEU A 52 11.36 48.15 -19.86
CA LEU A 52 11.04 49.08 -18.78
C LEU A 52 9.66 49.70 -19.04
N THR A 53 8.72 49.51 -18.12
CA THR A 53 7.39 50.13 -18.14
C THR A 53 7.36 51.32 -17.19
N ARG A 54 6.26 52.09 -17.20
CA ARG A 54 6.05 53.19 -16.24
C ARG A 54 6.01 52.73 -14.77
N HIS A 55 5.74 51.45 -14.53
CA HIS A 55 5.50 50.91 -13.19
C HIS A 55 6.57 49.89 -12.73
N GLY A 56 7.52 49.52 -13.60
CA GLY A 56 8.55 48.53 -13.26
C GLY A 56 9.28 47.95 -14.47
N LEU A 57 10.02 46.88 -14.25
CA LEU A 57 10.68 46.07 -15.28
C LEU A 57 9.81 44.87 -15.61
N HIS A 58 9.46 44.71 -16.88
CA HIS A 58 8.73 43.56 -17.40
C HIS A 58 9.69 42.62 -18.15
N ILE A 59 9.66 41.33 -17.83
CA ILE A 59 10.46 40.26 -18.41
C ILE A 59 9.50 39.24 -19.03
N PRO A 60 9.36 39.22 -20.37
CA PRO A 60 8.41 38.31 -21.03
C PRO A 60 8.73 36.83 -20.78
N GLU A 61 9.99 36.46 -20.94
CA GLU A 61 10.44 35.08 -20.74
C GLU A 61 11.89 35.04 -20.26
N LEU A 62 12.16 34.19 -19.28
CA LEU A 62 13.48 33.93 -18.73
C LEU A 62 13.66 32.42 -18.52
N ARG A 63 14.74 31.85 -19.06
CA ARG A 63 15.12 30.46 -18.86
C ARG A 63 16.33 30.37 -17.96
N TYR A 64 16.27 29.55 -16.93
CA TYR A 64 17.41 29.21 -16.09
C TYR A 64 17.88 27.81 -16.46
N LEU A 65 19.12 27.69 -16.91
CA LEU A 65 19.70 26.45 -17.39
C LEU A 65 20.82 25.98 -16.48
N VAL A 66 20.90 24.67 -16.28
CA VAL A 66 22.07 23.96 -15.75
C VAL A 66 22.70 23.24 -16.93
N ASP A 67 23.91 23.66 -17.31
CA ASP A 67 24.51 23.37 -18.62
C ASP A 67 23.56 23.73 -19.79
N ASP A 68 22.99 22.71 -20.45
CA ASP A 68 22.00 22.82 -21.52
C ASP A 68 20.59 22.33 -21.11
N CYS A 69 20.39 22.00 -19.84
CA CYS A 69 19.11 21.54 -19.28
C CYS A 69 18.31 22.76 -18.77
N PRO A 70 17.12 23.06 -19.31
CA PRO A 70 16.30 24.17 -18.84
C PRO A 70 15.64 23.82 -17.49
N LEU A 71 16.36 24.06 -16.39
CA LEU A 71 15.90 23.78 -15.03
C LEU A 71 14.64 24.58 -14.66
N ALA A 72 14.56 25.85 -15.06
CA ALA A 72 13.38 26.67 -14.84
C ALA A 72 13.04 27.51 -16.07
N ARG A 73 11.73 27.65 -16.35
CA ARG A 73 11.18 28.59 -17.32
C ARG A 73 10.23 29.54 -16.60
N ILE A 74 10.52 30.83 -16.68
CA ILE A 74 9.75 31.89 -16.04
C ILE A 74 9.12 32.73 -17.14
N THR A 75 7.81 32.92 -17.09
CA THR A 75 7.06 33.71 -18.09
C THR A 75 6.28 34.83 -17.42
N GLU A 76 6.23 35.99 -18.08
CA GLU A 76 5.48 37.17 -17.65
C GLU A 76 5.86 37.60 -16.22
N ALA A 77 7.13 37.97 -16.03
CA ALA A 77 7.65 38.44 -14.75
C ALA A 77 7.71 39.97 -14.70
N ASP A 78 7.01 40.57 -13.75
CA ASP A 78 6.97 42.01 -13.49
C ASP A 78 7.62 42.33 -12.15
N LEU A 79 8.70 43.11 -12.18
CA LEU A 79 9.40 43.59 -11.01
C LEU A 79 9.13 45.10 -10.83
N SER A 80 8.58 45.46 -9.69
CA SER A 80 8.33 46.85 -9.31
C SER A 80 8.82 47.14 -7.89
N HIS A 81 8.98 48.42 -7.56
CA HIS A 81 9.39 48.84 -6.22
C HIS A 81 8.61 50.08 -5.76
N PRO A 82 7.32 49.93 -5.39
CA PRO A 82 6.56 51.02 -4.79
C PRO A 82 7.11 51.38 -3.40
N SER A 83 6.86 50.54 -2.39
CA SER A 83 7.38 50.68 -1.02
C SER A 83 8.22 49.49 -0.55
N ARG A 84 8.01 48.33 -1.17
CA ARG A 84 8.76 47.08 -1.06
C ARG A 84 8.98 46.56 -2.46
N TRP A 85 9.98 45.71 -2.66
CA TRP A 85 10.11 45.00 -3.94
C TRP A 85 8.87 44.12 -4.13
N LEU A 86 8.25 44.19 -5.31
CA LEU A 86 7.12 43.37 -5.68
C LEU A 86 7.46 42.67 -6.99
N LEU A 87 7.57 41.36 -6.93
CA LEU A 87 7.76 40.48 -8.08
C LEU A 87 6.47 39.70 -8.32
N ASN A 88 5.79 39.97 -9.43
CA ASN A 88 4.68 39.15 -9.90
C ASN A 88 5.16 38.31 -11.08
N VAL A 89 4.79 37.04 -11.11
CA VAL A 89 5.19 36.10 -12.16
C VAL A 89 3.96 35.33 -12.62
N GLY A 90 3.69 35.36 -13.93
CA GLY A 90 2.58 34.62 -14.50
C GLY A 90 2.75 33.11 -14.36
N SER A 91 3.89 32.56 -14.79
CA SER A 91 4.19 31.15 -14.56
C SER A 91 5.67 30.86 -14.35
N ILE A 92 5.93 29.84 -13.52
CA ILE A 92 7.24 29.22 -13.36
C ILE A 92 7.06 27.72 -13.60
N GLU A 93 7.77 27.18 -14.57
CA GLU A 93 7.88 25.75 -14.80
C GLU A 93 9.27 25.26 -14.38
N LEU A 94 9.32 24.29 -13.48
CA LEU A 94 10.54 23.67 -12.98
C LEU A 94 10.65 22.24 -13.50
N ASP A 95 11.77 21.91 -14.12
CA ASP A 95 12.06 20.56 -14.59
C ASP A 95 12.91 19.81 -13.54
N SER A 96 12.29 18.84 -12.88
CA SER A 96 12.95 18.06 -11.84
C SER A 96 14.06 17.16 -12.36
N ALA A 97 14.02 16.71 -13.61
CA ALA A 97 15.07 15.89 -14.21
C ALA A 97 16.37 16.69 -14.36
N CYS A 98 16.28 18.02 -14.48
CA CYS A 98 17.44 18.90 -14.53
C CYS A 98 18.09 19.15 -13.15
N LEU A 99 17.38 18.94 -12.03
CA LEU A 99 17.93 19.17 -10.68
C LEU A 99 19.15 18.28 -10.39
N ALA A 100 19.14 17.03 -10.88
CA ALA A 100 20.22 16.07 -10.67
C ALA A 100 21.56 16.49 -11.33
N LYS A 101 21.52 17.45 -12.27
CA LYS A 101 22.72 17.98 -12.95
C LYS A 101 23.36 19.15 -12.20
N LEU A 102 22.75 19.65 -11.13
CA LEU A 102 23.34 20.71 -10.33
C LEU A 102 24.65 20.20 -9.70
N PRO A 103 25.79 20.90 -9.91
CA PRO A 103 27.06 20.46 -9.35
C PRO A 103 27.02 20.55 -7.82
N GLN A 104 27.46 19.49 -7.13
CA GLN A 104 27.73 19.53 -5.70
C GLN A 104 28.89 20.50 -5.46
N THR A 105 28.58 21.75 -5.17
CA THR A 105 29.58 22.81 -5.01
C THR A 105 30.04 22.86 -3.56
N GLU A 106 31.35 22.92 -3.33
CA GLU A 106 31.88 23.31 -2.03
C GLU A 106 31.36 24.72 -1.68
N PRO A 107 30.89 24.95 -0.44
CA PRO A 107 30.32 26.24 -0.06
C PRO A 107 31.35 27.35 -0.24
N SER A 108 31.01 28.35 -1.07
CA SER A 108 31.83 29.55 -1.24
C SER A 108 32.09 30.21 0.11
N PRO A 109 33.33 30.63 0.43
CA PRO A 109 33.65 31.26 1.70
C PRO A 109 32.89 32.57 1.97
N ALA A 110 32.21 33.13 0.95
CA ALA A 110 31.36 34.33 1.06
C ALA A 110 29.86 34.02 1.25
N ALA A 111 29.43 32.76 1.22
CA ALA A 111 28.02 32.40 1.42
C ALA A 111 27.63 32.48 2.92
N PRO A 112 26.41 32.93 3.26
CA PRO A 112 25.96 33.02 4.64
C PRO A 112 25.94 31.63 5.27
N LYS A 113 26.48 31.52 6.49
CA LYS A 113 26.65 30.23 7.17
C LYS A 113 25.50 29.91 8.10
N THR A 114 24.79 30.92 8.57
CA THR A 114 23.67 30.74 9.52
C THR A 114 22.35 31.21 8.95
N LEU A 115 21.25 30.64 9.46
CA LEU A 115 19.89 31.06 9.13
C LEU A 115 19.68 32.55 9.41
N ALA A 116 20.20 33.06 10.52
CA ALA A 116 20.09 34.48 10.88
C ALA A 116 20.82 35.39 9.88
N GLU A 117 22.00 34.99 9.39
CA GLU A 117 22.72 35.74 8.35
C GLU A 117 21.92 35.73 7.03
N TRP A 118 21.41 34.57 6.60
CA TRP A 118 20.53 34.47 5.43
C TRP A 118 19.31 35.39 5.55
N GLN A 119 18.62 35.34 6.70
CA GLN A 119 17.47 36.18 6.98
C GLN A 119 17.83 37.67 6.92
N SER A 120 18.97 38.07 7.49
CA SER A 120 19.42 39.47 7.48
C SER A 120 19.66 40.05 6.07
N MET A 121 19.97 39.20 5.09
CA MET A 121 20.20 39.59 3.70
C MET A 121 18.91 39.67 2.87
N LEU A 122 17.78 39.17 3.38
CA LEU A 122 16.52 39.17 2.62
C LEU A 122 15.96 40.59 2.47
N PRO A 123 15.75 41.09 1.25
CA PRO A 123 15.11 42.38 1.03
C PRO A 123 13.63 42.32 1.43
N ASN A 124 13.07 43.46 1.85
CA ASN A 124 11.63 43.59 2.07
C ASN A 124 10.89 43.41 0.73
N THR A 125 10.31 42.23 0.52
CA THR A 125 9.85 41.78 -0.79
C THR A 125 8.55 40.99 -0.71
N TRP A 126 7.67 41.21 -1.68
CA TRP A 126 6.55 40.34 -2.00
C TRP A 126 6.81 39.63 -3.32
N ILE A 127 6.59 38.32 -3.34
CA ILE A 127 6.70 37.51 -4.56
C ILE A 127 5.38 36.79 -4.75
N ASN A 128 4.71 37.01 -5.87
CA ASN A 128 3.51 36.29 -6.25
C ASN A 128 3.76 35.55 -7.55
N ILE A 129 3.55 34.24 -7.55
CA ILE A 129 3.65 33.39 -8.73
C ILE A 129 2.27 32.79 -8.93
N ASP A 130 1.59 33.17 -10.02
CA ASP A 130 0.21 32.75 -10.26
C ASP A 130 0.12 31.25 -10.57
N LYS A 131 1.12 30.71 -11.27
CA LYS A 131 1.19 29.29 -11.59
C LYS A 131 2.61 28.73 -11.47
N LEU A 132 2.87 27.99 -10.40
CA LEU A 132 4.09 27.18 -10.24
C LEU A 132 3.80 25.76 -10.71
N ILE A 133 4.57 25.27 -11.68
CA ILE A 133 4.45 23.95 -12.30
C ILE A 133 5.74 23.19 -12.04
N LEU A 134 5.64 21.96 -11.55
CA LEU A 134 6.78 21.05 -11.38
C LEU A 134 6.60 19.90 -12.36
N SER A 135 7.45 19.78 -13.38
CA SER A 135 7.37 18.72 -14.38
C SER A 135 8.16 17.48 -13.91
N PRO A 136 7.59 16.25 -14.06
CA PRO A 136 6.33 15.90 -14.73
C PRO A 136 5.08 15.84 -13.82
N TRP A 137 5.11 16.43 -12.63
CA TRP A 137 4.04 16.36 -11.63
C TRP A 137 3.07 17.56 -11.69
N GLN A 138 2.47 17.83 -12.86
CA GLN A 138 1.63 19.04 -13.04
C GLN A 138 0.36 19.06 -12.19
N GLU A 139 -0.09 17.90 -11.68
CA GLU A 139 -1.24 17.80 -10.76
C GLU A 139 -1.01 18.55 -9.42
N TRP A 140 0.24 18.81 -9.05
CA TRP A 140 0.62 19.52 -7.82
C TRP A 140 0.75 21.04 -8.03
N GLN A 141 0.44 21.54 -9.23
CA GLN A 141 0.56 22.96 -9.57
C GLN A 141 -0.33 23.86 -8.69
N GLY A 142 0.09 25.10 -8.53
CA GLY A 142 -0.64 26.05 -7.69
C GLY A 142 -0.03 27.44 -7.69
N LYS A 143 -0.67 28.33 -6.94
CA LYS A 143 -0.21 29.70 -6.71
C LYS A 143 0.75 29.74 -5.53
N LEU A 144 1.89 30.41 -5.67
CA LEU A 144 2.85 30.66 -4.59
C LEU A 144 2.86 32.15 -4.24
N SER A 145 2.80 32.47 -2.95
CA SER A 145 2.90 33.84 -2.44
C SER A 145 3.89 33.89 -1.29
N LEU A 146 4.88 34.78 -1.39
CA LEU A 146 5.93 34.97 -0.40
C LEU A 146 5.90 36.40 0.11
N SER A 147 6.01 36.58 1.42
CA SER A 147 6.26 37.87 2.05
C SER A 147 7.50 37.77 2.90
N LEU A 148 8.57 38.40 2.43
CA LEU A 148 9.92 38.28 2.97
C LEU A 148 10.34 39.60 3.60
N THR A 149 10.81 39.51 4.84
CA THR A 149 11.51 40.58 5.56
C THR A 149 12.67 39.94 6.34
N PRO A 150 13.66 40.73 6.81
CA PRO A 150 14.73 40.17 7.63
C PRO A 150 14.27 39.47 8.90
N ALA A 151 13.15 39.89 9.50
CA ALA A 151 12.64 39.29 10.72
C ALA A 151 11.68 38.12 10.47
N ILE A 152 10.86 38.21 9.42
CA ILE A 152 9.73 37.30 9.18
C ILE A 152 9.71 36.89 7.71
N GLN A 153 9.58 35.59 7.45
CA GLN A 153 9.30 35.04 6.13
C GLN A 153 7.97 34.29 6.18
N GLN A 154 7.04 34.67 5.32
CA GLN A 154 5.74 34.02 5.18
C GLN A 154 5.63 33.39 3.81
N VAL A 155 5.12 32.17 3.78
CA VAL A 155 4.93 31.37 2.58
C VAL A 155 3.49 30.89 2.55
N SER A 156 2.81 31.11 1.43
CA SER A 156 1.50 30.55 1.16
C SER A 156 1.51 29.89 -0.21
N TYR A 157 1.08 28.64 -0.25
CA TYR A 157 0.89 27.87 -1.47
C TYR A 157 -0.56 27.42 -1.58
N GLN A 158 -1.17 27.61 -2.74
CA GLN A 158 -2.56 27.27 -2.97
C GLN A 158 -2.71 26.57 -4.32
N GLY A 159 -2.81 25.24 -4.27
CA GLY A 159 -3.15 24.37 -5.38
C GLY A 159 -4.43 23.57 -5.10
N GLU A 160 -4.79 22.73 -6.05
CA GLU A 160 -5.95 21.83 -5.94
C GLU A 160 -5.67 20.68 -4.97
N LYS A 161 -4.53 20.00 -5.14
CA LYS A 161 -4.12 18.87 -4.28
C LYS A 161 -3.33 19.28 -3.03
N VAL A 162 -2.74 20.49 -3.00
CA VAL A 162 -1.93 20.97 -1.87
C VAL A 162 -2.24 22.40 -1.49
N LYS A 163 -2.39 22.61 -0.19
CA LYS A 163 -2.41 23.94 0.42
C LYS A 163 -1.36 23.99 1.53
N PHE A 164 -0.62 25.08 1.59
CA PHE A 164 0.38 25.30 2.64
C PHE A 164 0.37 26.76 3.08
N GLN A 165 0.44 26.98 4.39
CA GLN A 165 0.64 28.29 4.99
C GLN A 165 1.64 28.16 6.14
N GLY A 166 2.79 28.82 5.98
CA GLY A 166 3.89 28.78 6.93
C GLY A 166 4.43 30.18 7.24
N ARG A 167 4.97 30.33 8.45
CA ARG A 167 5.66 31.53 8.90
C ARG A 167 6.93 31.17 9.65
N LEU A 168 8.06 31.69 9.20
CA LEU A 168 9.35 31.60 9.87
C LEU A 168 9.67 32.94 10.55
N HIS A 169 10.01 32.90 11.83
CA HIS A 169 10.50 34.05 12.61
C HIS A 169 11.73 33.63 13.43
N GLY A 170 12.91 34.10 13.03
CA GLY A 170 14.17 33.56 13.54
C GLY A 170 14.26 32.07 13.19
N GLN A 171 14.41 31.20 14.20
CA GLN A 171 14.41 29.73 14.03
C GLN A 171 13.01 29.11 14.14
N ASN A 172 11.99 29.86 14.54
CA ASN A 172 10.66 29.29 14.80
C ASN A 172 9.84 29.28 13.51
N LEU A 173 9.59 28.09 12.98
CA LEU A 173 8.69 27.85 11.86
C LEU A 173 7.34 27.40 12.40
N THR A 174 6.29 28.19 12.16
CA THR A 174 4.90 27.83 12.43
C THR A 174 4.22 27.44 11.11
N VAL A 175 3.68 26.24 11.04
CA VAL A 175 2.83 25.76 9.95
C VAL A 175 1.38 25.86 10.41
N ASN A 176 0.67 26.85 9.87
CA ASN A 176 -0.73 27.12 10.21
C ASN A 176 -1.70 26.20 9.46
N GLU A 177 -1.29 25.76 8.26
CA GLU A 177 -2.06 24.86 7.42
C GLU A 177 -1.11 24.11 6.51
N LEU A 178 -1.18 22.80 6.52
CA LEU A 178 -0.75 21.94 5.43
C LEU A 178 -1.92 21.00 5.13
N SER A 179 -2.40 20.98 3.89
CA SER A 179 -3.46 20.08 3.46
C SER A 179 -3.04 19.40 2.17
N VAL A 180 -3.03 18.07 2.16
CA VAL A 180 -2.56 17.25 1.03
C VAL A 180 -3.61 16.20 0.66
N ALA A 181 -4.13 16.27 -0.56
CA ALA A 181 -4.99 15.26 -1.15
C ALA A 181 -4.13 14.22 -1.88
N ALA A 182 -3.59 13.25 -1.13
CA ALA A 182 -2.66 12.24 -1.64
C ALA A 182 -3.36 11.07 -2.36
N PHE A 183 -4.59 10.73 -1.95
CA PHE A 183 -5.34 9.58 -2.48
C PHE A 183 -6.69 10.04 -3.02
N GLU A 184 -7.08 9.54 -4.19
CA GLU A 184 -8.40 9.81 -4.77
C GLU A 184 -9.49 9.26 -3.84
N GLU A 185 -10.62 9.96 -3.79
CA GLU A 185 -11.80 9.62 -2.97
C GLU A 185 -11.58 9.57 -1.45
N GLN A 186 -10.42 10.01 -0.96
CA GLN A 186 -10.12 10.12 0.47
C GLN A 186 -10.04 11.58 0.94
N PRO A 187 -10.38 11.87 2.21
CA PRO A 187 -10.20 13.21 2.76
C PRO A 187 -8.71 13.60 2.78
N PRO A 188 -8.37 14.89 2.61
CA PRO A 188 -6.98 15.32 2.60
C PRO A 188 -6.37 15.19 4.00
N VAL A 189 -5.10 14.81 4.05
CA VAL A 189 -4.29 14.84 5.28
C VAL A 189 -4.10 16.29 5.67
N LYS A 190 -4.39 16.64 6.93
CA LYS A 190 -4.21 17.99 7.46
C LYS A 190 -3.14 17.99 8.53
N LEU A 191 -2.22 18.94 8.48
CA LEU A 191 -1.13 19.08 9.46
C LEU A 191 -1.00 20.55 9.88
N VAL A 192 -0.76 20.73 11.17
CA VAL A 192 -0.36 21.99 11.80
C VAL A 192 0.80 21.71 12.75
N GLY A 193 1.65 22.69 13.01
CA GLY A 193 2.76 22.48 13.92
C GLY A 193 3.72 23.65 14.09
N GLU A 194 4.56 23.53 15.11
CA GLU A 194 5.63 24.46 15.40
C GLU A 194 6.97 23.72 15.40
N PHE A 195 7.95 24.26 14.69
CA PHE A 195 9.24 23.64 14.46
C PHE A 195 10.36 24.63 14.79
N THR A 196 11.46 24.11 15.32
CA THR A 196 12.69 24.87 15.57
C THR A 196 13.73 24.48 14.52
N MET A 197 13.96 25.38 13.57
CA MET A 197 14.94 25.23 12.50
C MET A 197 16.38 25.24 13.07
N PRO A 198 17.32 24.49 12.47
CA PRO A 198 18.72 24.53 12.87
C PRO A 198 19.37 25.89 12.60
N LEU A 199 20.45 26.19 13.32
CA LEU A 199 21.26 27.40 13.11
C LEU A 199 21.91 27.44 11.72
N VAL A 200 22.33 26.28 11.22
CA VAL A 200 22.87 26.09 9.87
C VAL A 200 21.80 25.39 9.04
N PRO A 201 21.42 25.91 7.86
CA PRO A 201 20.33 25.35 7.05
C PRO A 201 20.74 24.11 6.24
N ASP A 202 21.46 23.17 6.88
CA ASP A 202 21.96 21.92 6.29
C ASP A 202 21.32 20.66 6.89
N GLY A 203 20.38 20.83 7.84
CA GLY A 203 19.74 19.73 8.56
C GLY A 203 18.23 19.87 8.73
N LEU A 204 17.62 18.80 9.25
CA LEU A 204 16.22 18.77 9.68
C LEU A 204 16.01 19.65 10.94
N PRO A 205 14.77 20.05 11.27
CA PRO A 205 14.49 20.81 12.49
C PRO A 205 15.00 20.08 13.74
N VAL A 206 15.67 20.81 14.64
CA VAL A 206 16.28 20.27 15.87
C VAL A 206 15.27 20.06 16.98
N GLY A 207 14.02 20.44 16.79
CA GLY A 207 12.93 20.20 17.72
C GLY A 207 11.61 20.65 17.10
N GLY A 208 10.51 20.13 17.62
CA GLY A 208 9.20 20.51 17.11
C GLY A 208 8.07 19.77 17.79
N HIS A 209 6.87 20.30 17.59
CA HIS A 209 5.61 19.70 17.93
C HIS A 209 4.69 19.85 16.71
N ALA A 210 4.24 18.72 16.16
CA ALA A 210 3.37 18.67 15.01
C ALA A 210 2.16 17.79 15.30
N VAL A 211 1.00 18.24 14.85
CA VAL A 211 -0.26 17.50 14.94
C VAL A 211 -0.84 17.35 13.54
N ALA A 212 -1.17 16.12 13.17
CA ALA A 212 -1.79 15.81 11.91
C ALA A 212 -3.10 15.05 12.12
N THR A 213 -4.14 15.42 11.38
CA THR A 213 -5.39 14.65 11.30
C THR A 213 -5.42 13.93 9.96
N LEU A 214 -5.67 12.63 9.99
CA LEU A 214 -5.77 11.79 8.80
C LEU A 214 -6.89 10.74 8.92
N SER A 215 -7.26 10.14 7.79
CA SER A 215 -8.21 9.03 7.72
C SER A 215 -7.42 7.76 7.40
N LEU A 216 -7.72 6.66 8.06
CA LEU A 216 -7.10 5.36 7.81
C LEU A 216 -8.14 4.42 7.19
N PRO A 217 -7.81 3.62 6.15
CA PRO A 217 -8.79 2.73 5.51
C PRO A 217 -9.42 1.69 6.46
N GLN A 218 -8.70 1.32 7.53
CA GLN A 218 -9.09 0.29 8.49
C GLN A 218 -9.64 0.87 9.80
N GLU A 219 -9.79 2.19 9.92
CA GLU A 219 -10.46 2.85 11.06
C GLU A 219 -11.58 3.77 10.56
N PRO A 220 -12.82 3.61 11.04
CA PRO A 220 -13.95 4.40 10.55
C PRO A 220 -13.90 5.85 11.04
N THR A 221 -13.16 6.15 12.11
CA THR A 221 -13.01 7.48 12.66
C THR A 221 -11.72 8.14 12.23
N LEU A 222 -11.71 9.49 12.24
CA LEU A 222 -10.49 10.26 12.03
C LEU A 222 -9.51 9.97 13.17
N VAL A 223 -8.24 9.88 12.80
CA VAL A 223 -7.13 9.71 13.73
C VAL A 223 -6.32 10.99 13.80
N ASP A 224 -5.85 11.31 15.00
CA ASP A 224 -4.92 12.41 15.24
C ASP A 224 -3.54 11.81 15.57
N ALA A 225 -2.52 12.26 14.84
CA ALA A 225 -1.13 11.88 15.00
C ALA A 225 -0.35 13.08 15.54
N GLU A 226 0.28 12.90 16.71
CA GLU A 226 1.08 13.89 17.39
C GLU A 226 2.54 13.46 17.39
N LEU A 227 3.42 14.35 16.92
CA LEU A 227 4.86 14.16 16.87
C LEU A 227 5.53 15.26 17.69
N GLU A 228 6.16 14.90 18.79
CA GLU A 228 7.02 15.81 19.57
C GLU A 228 8.46 15.31 19.55
N TRP A 229 9.44 16.20 19.37
CA TRP A 229 10.85 15.85 19.47
C TRP A 229 11.73 16.99 19.94
N ARG A 230 12.87 16.62 20.50
CA ARG A 230 13.95 17.53 20.89
C ARG A 230 15.28 16.88 20.57
N GLU A 231 16.11 17.62 19.86
CA GLU A 231 17.40 17.21 19.35
C GLU A 231 17.30 15.90 18.54
N ASN A 232 17.72 14.80 19.15
CA ASN A 232 17.91 13.50 18.51
C ASN A 232 16.88 12.46 18.98
N SER A 233 15.88 12.83 19.75
CA SER A 233 14.84 11.90 20.20
C SER A 233 13.47 12.54 20.23
N GLY A 234 12.45 11.71 20.10
CA GLY A 234 11.07 12.14 20.09
C GLY A 234 10.10 10.98 20.24
N GLN A 235 8.83 11.30 20.08
CA GLN A 235 7.74 10.34 20.22
C GLN A 235 6.66 10.65 19.21
N LEU A 236 6.18 9.62 18.53
CA LEU A 236 4.99 9.67 17.69
C LEU A 236 3.85 8.94 18.42
N ILE A 237 2.76 9.64 18.68
CA ILE A 237 1.53 9.08 19.25
C ILE A 237 0.41 9.22 18.21
N VAL A 238 -0.32 8.14 17.96
CA VAL A 238 -1.49 8.15 17.08
C VAL A 238 -2.70 7.66 17.86
N MET A 239 -3.78 8.45 17.86
CA MET A 239 -5.01 8.12 18.56
C MET A 239 -6.22 8.23 17.64
N ALA A 240 -7.15 7.27 17.76
CA ALA A 240 -8.50 7.41 17.24
C ALA A 240 -9.32 8.28 18.20
N ARG A 241 -10.16 9.17 17.67
CA ARG A 241 -10.90 10.16 18.49
C ARG A 241 -11.90 9.56 19.47
N ASP A 242 -12.32 8.34 19.24
CA ASP A 242 -13.30 7.58 20.04
C ASP A 242 -12.65 6.48 20.90
N ASN A 243 -11.31 6.37 20.89
CA ASN A 243 -10.57 5.39 21.66
C ASN A 243 -9.69 6.07 22.73
N ALA A 244 -9.67 5.49 23.93
CA ALA A 244 -8.85 5.98 25.03
C ALA A 244 -7.39 5.51 24.94
N ASP A 245 -7.15 4.35 24.32
CA ASP A 245 -5.81 3.80 24.14
C ASP A 245 -5.23 4.24 22.79
N PRO A 246 -3.94 4.64 22.74
CA PRO A 246 -3.30 5.02 21.48
C PRO A 246 -3.19 3.81 20.55
N LEU A 247 -3.43 4.06 19.26
CA LEU A 247 -3.22 3.07 18.20
C LEU A 247 -1.73 2.80 18.01
N LEU A 248 -0.91 3.85 18.11
CA LEU A 248 0.55 3.78 18.03
C LEU A 248 1.18 4.71 19.07
N ASP A 249 2.22 4.23 19.73
CA ASP A 249 3.10 5.01 20.61
C ASP A 249 4.53 4.57 20.31
N LEU A 250 5.25 5.38 19.52
CA LEU A 250 6.57 5.05 18.98
C LEU A 250 7.61 6.06 19.49
N PRO A 251 8.31 5.76 20.60
CA PRO A 251 9.49 6.53 20.99
C PRO A 251 10.63 6.22 20.03
N TRP A 252 11.26 7.26 19.51
CA TRP A 252 12.34 7.14 18.54
C TRP A 252 13.58 7.93 18.95
N GLU A 253 14.73 7.43 18.53
CA GLU A 253 16.01 8.11 18.62
C GLU A 253 16.68 8.10 17.24
N ILE A 254 17.37 9.17 16.89
CA ILE A 254 18.01 9.36 15.60
C ILE A 254 19.44 9.88 15.77
N THR A 255 20.33 9.35 14.96
CA THR A 255 21.71 9.80 14.79
C THR A 255 21.98 9.94 13.30
N ARG A 256 23.15 10.45 12.91
CA ARG A 256 23.52 10.55 11.49
C ARG A 256 23.51 9.21 10.74
N GLN A 257 23.71 8.10 11.46
CA GLN A 257 23.84 6.78 10.86
C GLN A 257 22.66 5.86 11.16
N ARG A 258 21.83 6.17 12.14
CA ARG A 258 20.84 5.22 12.67
C ARG A 258 19.59 5.91 13.18
N LEU A 259 18.42 5.36 12.86
CA LEU A 259 17.14 5.63 13.50
C LEU A 259 16.69 4.36 14.23
N THR A 260 16.25 4.50 15.48
CA THR A 260 15.78 3.38 16.30
C THR A 260 14.44 3.67 16.95
N VAL A 261 13.59 2.66 17.02
CA VAL A 261 12.43 2.57 17.91
C VAL A 261 12.65 1.34 18.78
N SER A 262 12.81 1.51 20.09
CA SER A 262 13.21 0.41 20.98
C SER A 262 12.04 -0.24 21.72
N ASP A 263 11.01 0.55 22.07
CA ASP A 263 9.85 0.08 22.84
C ASP A 263 8.53 0.65 22.30
N GLY A 264 8.38 0.60 20.97
CA GLY A 264 7.14 1.00 20.31
C GLY A 264 5.98 0.14 20.78
N ARG A 265 4.82 0.76 20.99
CA ARG A 265 3.55 0.10 21.30
C ARG A 265 2.59 0.32 20.15
N TRP A 266 1.80 -0.71 19.87
CA TRP A 266 0.74 -0.63 18.88
C TRP A 266 -0.49 -1.40 19.38
N ASN A 267 -1.65 -0.90 18.99
CA ASN A 267 -2.94 -1.48 19.29
C ASN A 267 -3.86 -1.19 18.11
N TRP A 268 -4.36 -2.23 17.45
CA TRP A 268 -5.21 -2.09 16.28
C TRP A 268 -6.40 -3.07 16.35
N PRO A 269 -7.64 -2.57 16.46
CA PRO A 269 -8.83 -3.42 16.48
C PRO A 269 -9.23 -3.82 15.04
N TYR A 270 -8.49 -4.75 14.42
CA TYR A 270 -8.82 -5.20 13.06
C TYR A 270 -10.09 -6.05 13.07
N GLN A 271 -11.20 -5.59 12.47
CA GLN A 271 -12.46 -6.35 12.35
C GLN A 271 -12.98 -6.93 13.69
N GLY A 272 -12.77 -6.22 14.80
CA GLY A 272 -13.16 -6.68 16.14
C GLY A 272 -12.14 -7.59 16.84
N PHE A 273 -10.99 -7.87 16.21
CA PHE A 273 -9.86 -8.59 16.82
C PHE A 273 -8.94 -7.60 17.54
N PRO A 274 -8.81 -7.68 18.88
CA PRO A 274 -7.91 -6.80 19.62
C PRO A 274 -6.47 -7.25 19.40
N LEU A 275 -5.83 -6.75 18.35
CA LEU A 275 -4.43 -6.99 18.05
C LEU A 275 -3.60 -5.90 18.73
N SER A 276 -2.63 -6.29 19.52
CA SER A 276 -1.73 -5.33 20.16
C SER A 276 -0.32 -5.89 20.27
N GLY A 277 0.65 -5.06 20.59
CA GLY A 277 1.96 -5.57 20.96
C GLY A 277 3.04 -4.52 20.99
N ARG A 278 4.25 -4.96 20.66
CA ARG A 278 5.47 -4.15 20.74
C ARG A 278 6.18 -4.13 19.41
N LEU A 279 6.86 -3.02 19.11
CA LEU A 279 7.65 -2.83 17.91
C LEU A 279 9.06 -2.38 18.29
N GLY A 280 10.06 -3.14 17.85
CA GLY A 280 11.43 -2.71 17.74
C GLY A 280 11.79 -2.49 16.27
N LEU A 281 12.37 -1.35 15.94
CA LEU A 281 12.82 -0.97 14.60
C LEU A 281 14.22 -0.37 14.67
N ASN A 282 15.07 -0.73 13.73
CA ASN A 282 16.38 -0.15 13.52
C ASN A 282 16.59 0.08 12.02
N VAL A 283 16.91 1.32 11.66
CA VAL A 283 17.20 1.75 10.29
C VAL A 283 18.58 2.36 10.26
N GLU A 284 19.51 1.70 9.58
CA GLU A 284 20.90 2.15 9.42
C GLU A 284 21.11 2.81 8.05
N ASN A 285 22.07 3.73 7.97
CA ASN A 285 22.43 4.48 6.76
C ASN A 285 21.29 5.28 6.11
N TRP A 286 20.29 5.70 6.89
CA TRP A 286 19.10 6.39 6.38
C TRP A 286 19.40 7.68 5.60
N GLN A 287 20.51 8.38 5.91
CA GLN A 287 20.93 9.59 5.20
C GLN A 287 21.42 9.33 3.77
N ALA A 288 21.80 8.09 3.44
CA ALA A 288 22.21 7.70 2.10
C ALA A 288 21.00 7.45 1.16
N GLY A 289 19.78 7.66 1.64
CA GLY A 289 18.53 7.43 0.92
C GLY A 289 17.90 6.06 1.23
N VAL A 290 16.63 5.92 0.87
CA VAL A 290 15.82 4.72 1.13
C VAL A 290 16.43 3.45 0.51
N GLU A 291 17.00 3.58 -0.69
CA GLU A 291 17.68 2.48 -1.40
C GLU A 291 18.91 1.92 -0.65
N ASN A 292 19.59 2.74 0.13
CA ASN A 292 20.81 2.36 0.86
C ASN A 292 20.56 2.09 2.35
N ALA A 293 19.33 2.30 2.81
CA ALA A 293 18.95 2.13 4.21
C ALA A 293 18.78 0.63 4.53
N VAL A 294 19.43 0.18 5.60
CA VAL A 294 19.28 -1.20 6.09
C VAL A 294 18.26 -1.21 7.22
N VAL A 295 17.13 -1.85 6.97
CA VAL A 295 16.01 -1.95 7.91
C VAL A 295 16.04 -3.31 8.60
N SER A 296 15.83 -3.31 9.91
CA SER A 296 15.69 -4.51 10.73
C SER A 296 14.78 -4.25 11.92
N GLY A 297 14.15 -5.30 12.45
CA GLY A 297 13.27 -5.13 13.59
C GLY A 297 12.47 -6.37 13.97
N ARG A 298 11.61 -6.16 14.95
CA ARG A 298 10.77 -7.19 15.54
C ARG A 298 9.43 -6.60 15.94
N LEU A 299 8.36 -7.17 15.42
CA LEU A 299 6.98 -6.88 15.76
C LEU A 299 6.42 -8.03 16.59
N ASN A 300 6.00 -7.75 17.80
CA ASN A 300 5.26 -8.68 18.63
C ASN A 300 3.76 -8.48 18.44
N ILE A 301 3.00 -9.56 18.33
CA ILE A 301 1.55 -9.61 18.08
C ILE A 301 0.92 -10.45 19.18
N LEU A 302 0.21 -9.78 20.08
CA LEU A 302 -0.58 -10.37 21.14
C LEU A 302 -2.02 -10.55 20.67
N THR A 303 -2.55 -11.73 20.93
CA THR A 303 -3.93 -12.13 20.61
C THR A 303 -4.57 -12.77 21.84
N GLN A 304 -5.90 -12.88 21.85
CA GLN A 304 -6.62 -13.53 22.94
C GLN A 304 -7.81 -14.32 22.39
N GLY A 305 -7.98 -15.53 22.91
CA GLY A 305 -9.15 -16.38 22.70
C GLY A 305 -9.50 -17.14 23.97
N ASP A 306 -10.36 -18.17 23.85
CA ASP A 306 -10.85 -18.96 24.97
C ASP A 306 -9.75 -19.83 25.59
N ALA A 307 -8.75 -20.19 24.78
CA ALA A 307 -7.51 -20.83 25.22
C ALA A 307 -6.47 -19.85 25.81
N GLY A 308 -6.87 -18.62 26.15
CA GLY A 308 -6.05 -17.59 26.77
C GLY A 308 -5.30 -16.69 25.77
N LYS A 309 -4.19 -16.10 26.21
CA LYS A 309 -3.37 -15.21 25.37
C LYS A 309 -2.47 -15.99 24.42
N GLY A 310 -2.32 -15.50 23.20
CA GLY A 310 -1.36 -15.97 22.19
C GLY A 310 -0.33 -14.89 21.89
N ASN A 311 0.87 -15.29 21.48
CA ASN A 311 1.95 -14.39 21.12
C ASN A 311 2.62 -14.87 19.83
N ALA A 312 2.49 -14.09 18.75
CA ALA A 312 3.20 -14.29 17.50
C ALA A 312 4.23 -13.17 17.31
N VAL A 313 5.37 -13.50 16.71
CA VAL A 313 6.50 -12.60 16.53
C VAL A 313 6.89 -12.60 15.07
N LEU A 314 6.85 -11.40 14.47
CA LEU A 314 7.41 -11.13 13.17
C LEU A 314 8.77 -10.46 13.31
N THR A 315 9.84 -11.16 12.96
CA THR A 315 11.18 -10.59 12.78
C THR A 315 11.36 -10.21 11.32
N PHE A 316 11.94 -9.05 11.05
CA PHE A 316 12.23 -8.56 9.70
C PHE A 316 13.64 -8.00 9.60
N GLY A 317 14.26 -8.20 8.45
CA GLY A 317 15.63 -7.76 8.17
C GLY A 317 16.71 -8.55 8.93
N PRO A 318 17.97 -8.13 8.83
CA PRO A 318 18.45 -6.97 8.07
C PRO A 318 18.19 -7.10 6.56
N GLY A 319 17.65 -6.05 5.96
CA GLY A 319 17.30 -6.01 4.54
C GLY A 319 17.07 -4.59 4.04
N THR A 320 16.74 -4.44 2.76
CA THR A 320 16.48 -3.15 2.10
C THR A 320 15.03 -3.06 1.64
N LEU A 321 14.49 -1.85 1.65
CA LEU A 321 13.17 -1.52 1.10
C LEU A 321 13.39 -0.39 0.10
N GLY A 322 13.22 -0.68 -1.19
CA GLY A 322 13.54 0.25 -2.28
C GLY A 322 12.36 0.51 -3.20
N MET A 323 12.38 1.66 -3.87
CA MET A 323 11.38 2.01 -4.89
C MET A 323 11.53 1.17 -6.14
N ASP A 324 12.76 0.76 -6.48
CA ASP A 324 13.00 -0.13 -7.63
C ASP A 324 12.95 -1.60 -7.21
N ASN A 325 13.62 -1.95 -6.12
CA ASN A 325 13.64 -3.31 -5.60
C ASN A 325 13.89 -3.35 -4.10
N SER A 326 13.18 -4.24 -3.42
CA SER A 326 13.38 -4.58 -2.01
C SER A 326 14.05 -5.95 -1.88
N ASP A 327 14.77 -6.15 -0.78
CA ASP A 327 15.26 -7.47 -0.37
C ASP A 327 15.17 -7.54 1.16
N MET A 328 14.05 -8.06 1.64
CA MET A 328 13.68 -8.01 3.04
C MET A 328 13.30 -9.41 3.56
N PRO A 329 14.18 -10.08 4.30
CA PRO A 329 13.86 -11.36 4.93
C PRO A 329 12.88 -11.15 6.08
N LEU A 330 11.90 -12.06 6.21
CA LEU A 330 10.83 -12.01 7.19
C LEU A 330 10.63 -13.40 7.83
N GLN A 331 10.48 -13.44 9.15
CA GLN A 331 10.19 -14.67 9.88
C GLN A 331 9.05 -14.47 10.86
N LEU A 332 7.97 -15.23 10.72
CA LEU A 332 6.81 -15.21 11.63
C LEU A 332 6.81 -16.51 12.43
N THR A 333 6.87 -16.39 13.76
CA THR A 333 6.90 -17.52 14.68
C THR A 333 5.94 -17.33 15.84
N GLY A 334 5.45 -18.42 16.42
CA GLY A 334 4.64 -18.38 17.64
C GLY A 334 3.20 -18.81 17.42
N GLU A 335 2.30 -18.34 18.28
CA GLU A 335 0.89 -18.73 18.25
C GLU A 335 -0.05 -17.53 18.32
N ALA A 336 -1.18 -17.64 17.63
CA ALA A 336 -2.29 -16.72 17.72
C ALA A 336 -3.54 -17.47 18.20
N LYS A 337 -4.37 -16.84 19.02
CA LYS A 337 -5.58 -17.44 19.59
C LYS A 337 -6.78 -16.56 19.31
N GLN A 338 -7.87 -17.18 18.89
CA GLN A 338 -9.12 -16.50 18.54
C GLN A 338 -10.30 -17.46 18.78
N GLY A 339 -11.20 -17.10 19.70
CA GLY A 339 -12.25 -18.02 20.16
C GLY A 339 -11.64 -19.36 20.59
N ASP A 340 -12.23 -20.45 20.10
CA ASP A 340 -11.75 -21.83 20.32
C ASP A 340 -10.57 -22.23 19.43
N LEU A 341 -10.13 -21.38 18.49
CA LEU A 341 -9.05 -21.69 17.55
C LEU A 341 -7.69 -21.23 18.06
N ILE A 342 -6.70 -22.09 17.83
CA ILE A 342 -5.29 -21.79 18.04
C ILE A 342 -4.55 -21.99 16.71
N PHE A 343 -3.86 -20.94 16.28
CA PHE A 343 -3.00 -20.93 15.10
C PHE A 343 -1.54 -20.96 15.52
N TYR A 344 -0.74 -21.72 14.78
CA TYR A 344 0.71 -21.82 14.97
C TYR A 344 1.41 -21.42 13.68
N ALA A 345 2.39 -20.54 13.80
CA ALA A 345 3.19 -20.09 12.68
C ALA A 345 4.66 -20.46 12.87
N ASP A 346 5.24 -21.03 11.81
CA ASP A 346 6.68 -21.10 11.59
C ASP A 346 6.91 -20.82 10.10
N VAL A 347 7.01 -19.54 9.76
CA VAL A 347 6.92 -19.04 8.39
C VAL A 347 8.08 -18.11 8.07
N THR A 348 9.06 -18.64 7.34
CA THR A 348 10.14 -17.87 6.73
C THR A 348 9.77 -17.48 5.30
N ARG A 349 10.05 -16.23 4.92
CA ARG A 349 9.67 -15.65 3.64
C ARG A 349 10.53 -14.44 3.34
N THR A 350 10.61 -14.06 2.07
CA THR A 350 11.34 -12.88 1.62
C THR A 350 10.40 -11.96 0.85
N LEU A 351 10.40 -10.68 1.23
CA LEU A 351 9.72 -9.60 0.52
C LEU A 351 10.70 -8.99 -0.50
N SER A 352 10.27 -8.93 -1.75
CA SER A 352 11.08 -8.52 -2.91
C SER A 352 10.27 -7.65 -3.87
N GLY A 353 10.91 -7.05 -4.87
CA GLY A 353 10.26 -6.16 -5.83
C GLY A 353 10.12 -4.72 -5.32
N SER A 354 9.58 -3.84 -6.16
CA SER A 354 9.37 -2.43 -5.83
C SER A 354 8.37 -2.25 -4.68
N LEU A 355 8.48 -1.17 -3.91
CA LEU A 355 7.45 -0.82 -2.91
C LEU A 355 6.04 -0.62 -3.52
N SER A 356 5.96 -0.25 -4.80
CA SER A 356 4.70 -0.12 -5.54
C SER A 356 4.13 -1.45 -6.04
N ASP A 357 4.96 -2.47 -6.23
CA ASP A 357 4.58 -3.81 -6.69
C ASP A 357 5.40 -4.88 -5.94
N PRO A 358 5.09 -5.11 -4.65
CA PRO A 358 5.82 -6.05 -3.82
C PRO A 358 5.41 -7.50 -4.09
N GLN A 359 6.38 -8.40 -3.96
CA GLN A 359 6.19 -9.84 -3.98
C GLN A 359 6.68 -10.47 -2.68
N LEU A 360 5.82 -11.26 -2.04
CA LEU A 360 6.15 -12.07 -0.86
C LEU A 360 6.35 -13.54 -1.27
N ALA A 361 7.57 -14.07 -1.10
CA ALA A 361 7.90 -15.45 -1.45
C ALA A 361 8.15 -16.29 -0.19
N PHE A 362 7.47 -17.43 -0.05
CA PHE A 362 7.58 -18.32 1.10
C PHE A 362 8.69 -19.35 0.91
N GLU A 363 9.55 -19.47 1.92
CA GLU A 363 10.74 -20.32 1.86
C GLU A 363 10.43 -21.79 2.22
N PRO A 364 11.35 -22.73 1.86
CA PRO A 364 11.24 -24.11 2.30
C PRO A 364 11.08 -24.23 3.82
N GLY A 365 10.09 -25.00 4.25
CA GLY A 365 9.78 -25.19 5.68
C GLY A 365 8.67 -24.28 6.22
N ALA A 366 8.26 -23.24 5.48
CA ALA A 366 7.16 -22.38 5.88
C ALA A 366 5.85 -23.19 6.08
N LEU A 367 5.33 -23.15 7.30
CA LEU A 367 4.19 -23.95 7.74
C LEU A 367 3.29 -23.13 8.67
N LEU A 368 2.00 -23.08 8.31
CA LEU A 368 0.95 -22.69 9.24
C LEU A 368 0.21 -23.93 9.71
N ARG A 369 -0.22 -23.93 10.98
CA ARG A 369 -1.10 -24.96 11.53
C ARG A 369 -2.23 -24.32 12.32
N SER A 370 -3.34 -25.04 12.45
CA SER A 370 -4.38 -24.66 13.40
C SER A 370 -5.05 -25.88 14.04
N ARG A 371 -5.73 -25.65 15.15
CA ARG A 371 -6.58 -26.63 15.85
C ARG A 371 -7.67 -25.90 16.63
N GLY A 372 -8.69 -26.62 17.06
CA GLY A 372 -9.79 -26.05 17.85
C GLY A 372 -11.15 -26.41 17.28
N ARG A 373 -12.16 -25.61 17.58
CA ARG A 373 -13.54 -25.84 17.12
C ARG A 373 -13.99 -24.71 16.19
N ILE A 374 -14.61 -25.06 15.05
CA ILE A 374 -15.19 -24.06 14.11
C ILE A 374 -16.71 -23.95 14.25
N ILE A 375 -17.38 -25.08 14.42
CA ILE A 375 -18.83 -25.19 14.68
C ILE A 375 -19.05 -26.17 15.84
N ASP A 376 -20.18 -26.06 16.53
CA ASP A 376 -20.46 -26.78 17.80
C ASP A 376 -20.21 -28.29 17.77
N SER A 377 -20.25 -28.92 16.59
CA SER A 377 -20.06 -30.36 16.41
C SER A 377 -18.69 -30.76 15.83
N LEU A 378 -17.96 -29.85 15.16
CA LEU A 378 -16.74 -30.20 14.42
C LEU A 378 -15.47 -29.76 15.15
N ASP A 379 -14.79 -30.73 15.74
CA ASP A 379 -13.52 -30.55 16.42
C ASP A 379 -12.35 -30.82 15.46
N ILE A 380 -11.54 -29.80 15.22
CA ILE A 380 -10.34 -29.83 14.39
C ILE A 380 -9.16 -30.25 15.25
N ASN A 381 -8.67 -31.46 14.95
CA ASN A 381 -7.47 -32.00 15.58
C ASN A 381 -6.22 -31.27 15.06
N GLU A 382 -6.15 -31.10 13.74
CA GLU A 382 -5.05 -30.40 13.09
C GLU A 382 -5.45 -29.96 11.68
N ILE A 383 -5.17 -28.71 11.34
CA ILE A 383 -4.99 -28.28 9.95
C ILE A 383 -3.52 -27.95 9.74
N ARG A 384 -2.96 -28.37 8.60
CA ARG A 384 -1.60 -28.03 8.15
C ARG A 384 -1.64 -27.38 6.78
N TRP A 385 -1.01 -26.22 6.66
CA TRP A 385 -0.82 -25.47 5.43
C TRP A 385 0.68 -25.29 5.16
N PRO A 386 1.33 -26.23 4.46
CA PRO A 386 2.67 -26.01 3.91
C PRO A 386 2.62 -24.91 2.86
N LEU A 387 3.46 -23.89 3.02
CA LEU A 387 3.51 -22.70 2.15
C LEU A 387 4.78 -22.64 1.29
N ALA A 388 5.66 -23.63 1.40
CA ALA A 388 6.92 -23.65 0.67
C ALA A 388 6.72 -23.48 -0.85
N GLY A 389 7.35 -22.46 -1.44
CA GLY A 389 7.26 -22.16 -2.87
C GLY A 389 6.00 -21.40 -3.29
N VAL A 390 5.11 -21.03 -2.36
CA VAL A 390 4.01 -20.10 -2.60
C VAL A 390 4.58 -18.68 -2.75
N LYS A 391 3.98 -17.90 -3.64
CA LYS A 391 4.24 -16.46 -3.77
C LYS A 391 2.93 -15.70 -3.72
N VAL A 392 2.97 -14.50 -3.14
CA VAL A 392 1.83 -13.60 -3.08
C VAL A 392 2.26 -12.28 -3.70
N THR A 393 1.47 -11.81 -4.67
CA THR A 393 1.63 -10.53 -5.36
C THR A 393 0.31 -9.77 -5.31
N GLN A 394 0.29 -8.53 -5.82
CA GLN A 394 -0.97 -7.79 -6.01
C GLN A 394 -1.93 -8.48 -6.98
N ARG A 395 -1.40 -9.30 -7.91
CA ARG A 395 -2.21 -10.02 -8.92
C ARG A 395 -2.86 -11.28 -8.36
N GLY A 396 -2.29 -11.86 -7.30
CA GLY A 396 -2.85 -13.02 -6.62
C GLY A 396 -1.79 -13.95 -6.03
N VAL A 397 -2.20 -15.20 -5.82
CA VAL A 397 -1.36 -16.27 -5.27
C VAL A 397 -0.81 -17.14 -6.40
N ASP A 398 0.48 -17.42 -6.35
CA ASP A 398 1.18 -18.34 -7.25
C ASP A 398 1.79 -19.51 -6.49
N GLY A 399 1.87 -20.67 -7.15
CA GLY A 399 2.61 -21.83 -6.66
C GLY A 399 1.74 -22.94 -6.08
N GLY A 400 2.40 -23.92 -5.47
CA GLY A 400 1.76 -25.14 -4.99
C GLY A 400 1.09 -24.91 -3.63
N TYR A 401 -0.23 -25.06 -3.56
CA TYR A 401 -0.98 -25.02 -2.31
C TYR A 401 -1.33 -26.41 -1.83
N ARG A 402 -0.96 -26.73 -0.59
CA ARG A 402 -1.29 -28.01 0.05
C ARG A 402 -2.01 -27.77 1.37
N LEU A 403 -2.98 -28.62 1.63
CA LEU A 403 -3.78 -28.58 2.85
C LEU A 403 -4.00 -30.01 3.34
N ILE A 404 -3.77 -30.22 4.63
CA ILE A 404 -4.11 -31.48 5.31
C ILE A 404 -5.02 -31.11 6.48
N LEU A 405 -6.21 -31.67 6.52
CA LEU A 405 -7.21 -31.49 7.58
C LEU A 405 -7.45 -32.83 8.26
N ARG A 406 -7.34 -32.84 9.59
CA ARG A 406 -7.77 -33.92 10.46
C ARG A 406 -8.79 -33.38 11.42
N ALA A 407 -9.99 -33.92 11.38
CA ALA A 407 -11.08 -33.50 12.23
C ALA A 407 -11.94 -34.68 12.65
N HIS A 408 -12.80 -34.44 13.62
CA HIS A 408 -13.81 -35.38 14.04
C HIS A 408 -15.08 -34.65 14.47
N GLU A 409 -16.18 -35.36 14.35
CA GLU A 409 -17.46 -35.00 14.95
C GLU A 409 -17.80 -36.18 15.88
N ASN A 410 -18.26 -35.89 17.10
CA ASN A 410 -18.36 -36.87 18.18
C ASN A 410 -19.34 -38.02 17.89
N GLN A 411 -20.36 -37.80 17.08
CA GLN A 411 -21.37 -38.79 16.67
C GLN A 411 -21.09 -39.38 15.28
N MET A 412 -20.58 -38.60 14.33
CA MET A 412 -20.36 -39.03 12.95
C MET A 412 -19.04 -39.79 12.79
N GLY A 413 -18.00 -39.44 13.56
CA GLY A 413 -16.69 -40.08 13.51
C GLY A 413 -15.57 -39.16 12.97
N GLY A 414 -14.37 -39.72 12.87
CA GLY A 414 -13.15 -38.99 12.46
C GLY A 414 -12.86 -39.10 10.96
N PHE A 415 -12.15 -38.10 10.43
CA PHE A 415 -11.75 -38.07 9.03
C PHE A 415 -10.45 -37.29 8.78
N GLU A 416 -9.81 -37.63 7.66
CA GLU A 416 -8.63 -36.96 7.12
C GLU A 416 -8.87 -36.58 5.66
N LEU A 417 -8.70 -35.30 5.35
CA LEU A 417 -8.82 -34.74 4.00
C LEU A 417 -7.49 -34.11 3.60
N HIS A 418 -7.09 -34.37 2.36
CA HIS A 418 -5.94 -33.77 1.70
C HIS A 418 -6.41 -32.96 0.50
N LEU A 419 -5.76 -31.84 0.29
CA LEU A 419 -5.89 -31.03 -0.90
C LEU A 419 -4.50 -30.62 -1.39
N ASP A 420 -4.31 -30.66 -2.69
CA ASP A 420 -3.07 -30.31 -3.38
C ASP A 420 -3.44 -29.61 -4.68
N GLY A 421 -2.90 -28.43 -4.91
CA GLY A 421 -3.24 -27.62 -6.06
C GLY A 421 -2.12 -26.69 -6.50
N LEU A 422 -2.31 -26.09 -7.66
CA LEU A 422 -1.39 -25.14 -8.28
C LEU A 422 -2.17 -23.88 -8.63
N ALA A 423 -1.71 -22.75 -8.10
CA ALA A 423 -2.27 -21.43 -8.35
C ALA A 423 -1.38 -20.63 -9.33
N ASN A 424 -2.02 -19.81 -10.15
CA ASN A 424 -1.39 -18.86 -11.06
C ASN A 424 -2.20 -17.55 -11.01
N ASP A 425 -1.58 -16.50 -10.46
CA ASP A 425 -2.19 -15.20 -10.19
C ASP A 425 -3.61 -15.33 -9.59
N PHE A 426 -3.81 -16.29 -8.68
CA PHE A 426 -5.15 -16.66 -8.24
C PHE A 426 -5.69 -15.71 -7.18
N LEU A 427 -6.89 -15.19 -7.43
CA LEU A 427 -7.79 -14.54 -6.49
C LEU A 427 -9.20 -15.13 -6.70
N PRO A 428 -10.12 -15.04 -5.72
CA PRO A 428 -11.52 -15.38 -5.99
C PRO A 428 -12.04 -14.61 -7.19
N ASP A 429 -12.53 -15.34 -8.19
CA ASP A 429 -13.09 -14.80 -9.43
C ASP A 429 -12.09 -14.16 -10.42
N ALA A 430 -10.77 -14.33 -10.20
CA ALA A 430 -9.71 -13.91 -11.13
C ALA A 430 -8.51 -14.88 -11.14
N GLY A 431 -7.95 -15.13 -12.32
CA GLY A 431 -6.79 -16.00 -12.45
C GLY A 431 -7.18 -17.48 -12.37
N ARG A 432 -6.25 -18.35 -11.96
CA ARG A 432 -6.47 -19.80 -12.03
C ARG A 432 -5.94 -20.56 -10.82
N TRP A 433 -6.76 -21.46 -10.30
CA TRP A 433 -6.36 -22.47 -9.33
C TRP A 433 -6.85 -23.85 -9.76
N GLN A 434 -5.94 -24.80 -9.93
CA GLN A 434 -6.27 -26.20 -10.19
C GLN A 434 -5.98 -27.01 -8.94
N TRP A 435 -6.89 -27.91 -8.57
CA TRP A 435 -6.72 -28.73 -7.37
C TRP A 435 -7.12 -30.18 -7.59
N ARG A 436 -6.62 -31.01 -6.69
CA ARG A 436 -7.14 -32.33 -6.39
C ARG A 436 -7.35 -32.44 -4.89
N TYR A 437 -8.34 -33.23 -4.50
CA TYR A 437 -8.56 -33.59 -3.12
C TYR A 437 -8.73 -35.09 -2.99
N TRP A 438 -8.39 -35.63 -1.83
CA TRP A 438 -8.68 -37.01 -1.48
C TRP A 438 -8.75 -37.16 0.04
N GLY A 439 -9.43 -38.18 0.50
CA GLY A 439 -9.48 -38.44 1.92
C GLY A 439 -10.33 -39.64 2.27
N ARG A 440 -10.45 -39.84 3.57
CA ARG A 440 -11.12 -41.00 4.15
C ARG A 440 -11.61 -40.69 5.55
N GLY A 441 -12.62 -41.42 5.98
CA GLY A 441 -13.14 -41.32 7.33
C GLY A 441 -14.02 -42.48 7.72
N SER A 442 -14.55 -42.39 8.93
CA SER A 442 -15.60 -43.28 9.44
C SER A 442 -16.93 -42.54 9.47
N PHE A 443 -18.02 -43.29 9.32
CA PHE A 443 -19.38 -42.84 9.57
C PHE A 443 -20.05 -43.79 10.57
N THR A 444 -19.90 -43.46 11.86
CA THR A 444 -20.33 -44.28 12.99
C THR A 444 -21.82 -44.63 12.95
N PRO A 445 -22.77 -43.72 12.59
CA PRO A 445 -24.20 -44.03 12.60
C PRO A 445 -24.60 -45.19 11.68
N MET A 446 -23.81 -45.48 10.64
CA MET A 446 -24.06 -46.55 9.67
C MET A 446 -22.99 -47.65 9.69
N HIS A 447 -22.14 -47.67 10.71
CA HIS A 447 -20.98 -48.56 10.83
C HIS A 447 -20.05 -48.58 9.60
N ALA A 448 -20.00 -47.47 8.87
CA ALA A 448 -19.37 -47.42 7.55
C ALA A 448 -17.99 -46.75 7.59
N ARG A 449 -17.16 -47.03 6.60
CA ARG A 449 -16.00 -46.20 6.22
C ARG A 449 -16.25 -45.58 4.87
N TRP A 450 -15.79 -44.36 4.69
CA TRP A 450 -15.91 -43.64 3.43
C TRP A 450 -14.55 -43.20 2.91
N ASP A 451 -14.47 -43.07 1.60
CA ASP A 451 -13.37 -42.44 0.87
C ASP A 451 -13.92 -41.44 -0.14
N VAL A 452 -13.13 -40.42 -0.44
CA VAL A 452 -13.45 -39.38 -1.40
C VAL A 452 -12.21 -39.02 -2.20
N ALA A 453 -12.38 -38.73 -3.48
CA ALA A 453 -11.36 -38.19 -4.34
C ALA A 453 -12.00 -37.32 -5.43
N GLY A 454 -11.28 -36.31 -5.90
CA GLY A 454 -11.73 -35.51 -7.03
C GLY A 454 -10.71 -34.48 -7.47
N LYS A 455 -11.02 -33.82 -8.59
CA LYS A 455 -10.18 -32.81 -9.23
C LYS A 455 -11.05 -31.70 -9.78
N GLY A 456 -10.58 -30.46 -9.65
CA GLY A 456 -11.29 -29.30 -10.17
C GLY A 456 -10.36 -28.16 -10.54
N GLU A 457 -10.97 -27.12 -11.08
CA GLU A 457 -10.35 -25.86 -11.43
C GLU A 457 -11.31 -24.72 -11.12
N TRP A 458 -10.73 -23.61 -10.65
CA TRP A 458 -11.38 -22.34 -10.51
C TRP A 458 -10.61 -21.41 -11.42
N HIS A 459 -11.29 -20.96 -12.47
CA HIS A 459 -10.74 -20.10 -13.48
C HIS A 459 -11.67 -18.91 -13.64
N ASP A 460 -11.16 -17.73 -13.28
CA ASP A 460 -11.96 -16.51 -13.17
C ASP A 460 -13.25 -16.78 -12.38
N ASN A 461 -14.42 -16.39 -12.87
CA ASN A 461 -15.69 -16.59 -12.19
C ASN A 461 -16.26 -18.04 -12.26
N THR A 462 -15.53 -19.00 -12.82
CA THR A 462 -16.06 -20.35 -13.06
C THR A 462 -15.34 -21.40 -12.22
N ILE A 463 -16.10 -22.18 -11.45
CA ILE A 463 -15.64 -23.34 -10.70
C ILE A 463 -16.11 -24.59 -11.44
N LYS A 464 -15.17 -25.46 -11.81
CA LYS A 464 -15.43 -26.70 -12.52
C LYS A 464 -14.82 -27.89 -11.80
N LEU A 465 -15.61 -28.93 -11.59
CA LEU A 465 -15.15 -30.23 -11.14
C LEU A 465 -15.02 -31.16 -12.36
N PHE A 466 -13.86 -31.76 -12.54
CA PHE A 466 -13.56 -32.68 -13.65
C PHE A 466 -13.62 -34.15 -13.24
N ASP A 467 -13.49 -34.41 -11.95
CA ASP A 467 -13.54 -35.75 -11.39
C ASP A 467 -14.09 -35.70 -9.97
N LEU A 468 -14.99 -36.61 -9.63
CA LEU A 468 -15.48 -36.83 -8.29
C LEU A 468 -15.84 -38.30 -8.14
N SER A 469 -15.32 -38.92 -7.08
CA SER A 469 -15.67 -40.25 -6.62
C SER A 469 -15.73 -40.23 -5.10
N THR A 470 -16.87 -40.61 -4.55
CA THR A 470 -17.04 -40.76 -3.10
C THR A 470 -17.93 -41.95 -2.82
N GLY A 471 -17.63 -42.72 -1.78
CA GLY A 471 -18.41 -43.91 -1.47
C GLY A 471 -18.15 -44.46 -0.09
N PHE A 472 -18.97 -45.43 0.28
CA PHE A 472 -18.82 -46.20 1.52
C PHE A 472 -18.40 -47.63 1.22
N ASP A 473 -17.72 -48.28 2.16
CA ASP A 473 -17.47 -49.72 2.10
C ASP A 473 -18.78 -50.52 2.23
N HIS A 474 -19.69 -50.06 3.08
CA HIS A 474 -21.08 -50.50 3.20
C HIS A 474 -21.91 -49.43 3.89
N LEU A 475 -23.24 -49.50 3.83
CA LEU A 475 -24.12 -48.70 4.68
C LEU A 475 -25.09 -49.63 5.42
N GLN A 476 -25.00 -49.64 6.75
CA GLN A 476 -25.90 -50.41 7.60
C GLN A 476 -26.84 -49.47 8.38
N TYR A 477 -28.13 -49.48 8.03
CA TYR A 477 -29.16 -48.69 8.74
C TYR A 477 -30.35 -49.56 9.13
N GLY A 478 -30.57 -49.72 10.44
CA GLY A 478 -31.68 -50.54 10.95
C GLY A 478 -31.62 -51.96 10.39
N THR A 479 -32.59 -52.31 9.54
CA THR A 479 -32.68 -53.63 8.89
C THR A 479 -31.99 -53.71 7.52
N MET A 480 -31.49 -52.59 6.99
CA MET A 480 -30.95 -52.47 5.63
C MET A 480 -29.41 -52.51 5.64
N LEU A 481 -28.83 -53.31 4.76
CA LEU A 481 -27.40 -53.31 4.45
C LEU A 481 -27.21 -53.10 2.95
N VAL A 482 -26.59 -51.98 2.58
CA VAL A 482 -26.23 -51.63 1.20
C VAL A 482 -24.75 -51.90 0.99
N GLU A 483 -24.42 -52.73 -0.01
CA GLU A 483 -23.03 -53.04 -0.35
C GLU A 483 -22.40 -51.94 -1.22
N ASN A 484 -21.21 -51.47 -0.83
CA ASN A 484 -20.31 -50.61 -1.60
C ASN A 484 -20.98 -49.46 -2.39
N PRO A 485 -21.85 -48.62 -1.79
CA PRO A 485 -22.47 -47.52 -2.51
C PRO A 485 -21.43 -46.46 -2.87
N ARG A 486 -21.44 -46.00 -4.12
CA ARG A 486 -20.47 -45.05 -4.66
C ARG A 486 -21.13 -44.05 -5.61
N LEU A 487 -20.92 -42.78 -5.32
CA LEU A 487 -21.27 -41.65 -6.16
C LEU A 487 -20.06 -41.28 -7.03
N VAL A 488 -20.25 -41.27 -8.34
CA VAL A 488 -19.28 -40.84 -9.34
C VAL A 488 -19.87 -39.75 -10.23
N MET A 489 -19.02 -38.97 -10.86
CA MET A 489 -19.43 -37.95 -11.81
C MET A 489 -19.60 -38.54 -13.22
N ASP A 490 -20.77 -38.29 -13.81
CA ASP A 490 -21.10 -38.64 -15.19
C ASP A 490 -20.77 -37.48 -16.15
N GLU A 491 -21.07 -36.24 -15.74
CA GLU A 491 -20.72 -35.02 -16.48
C GLU A 491 -20.12 -33.97 -15.53
N PRO A 492 -19.15 -33.15 -15.99
CA PRO A 492 -18.50 -32.13 -15.15
C PRO A 492 -19.51 -31.24 -14.42
N ILE A 493 -19.31 -31.07 -13.12
CA ILE A 493 -20.05 -30.06 -12.35
C ILE A 493 -19.44 -28.70 -12.67
N VAL A 494 -20.25 -27.76 -13.14
CA VAL A 494 -19.85 -26.41 -13.50
C VAL A 494 -20.70 -25.42 -12.72
N TRP A 495 -20.04 -24.48 -12.05
CA TRP A 495 -20.65 -23.36 -11.36
C TRP A 495 -20.06 -22.06 -11.90
N VAL A 496 -20.88 -21.30 -12.62
CA VAL A 496 -20.54 -19.95 -13.10
C VAL A 496 -21.08 -18.96 -12.09
N ARG A 497 -20.17 -18.21 -11.46
CA ARG A 497 -20.45 -17.24 -10.40
C ARG A 497 -20.66 -15.83 -10.96
N ASP A 498 -21.41 -15.73 -12.04
CA ASP A 498 -21.78 -14.43 -12.59
C ASP A 498 -22.81 -13.74 -11.67
N PRO A 499 -22.60 -12.48 -11.25
CA PRO A 499 -23.53 -11.78 -10.38
C PRO A 499 -24.94 -11.57 -10.96
N THR A 500 -25.06 -11.57 -12.29
CA THR A 500 -26.32 -11.31 -13.02
C THR A 500 -27.00 -12.57 -13.52
N GLN A 501 -26.21 -13.59 -13.89
CA GLN A 501 -26.69 -14.85 -14.44
C GLN A 501 -25.90 -16.05 -13.89
N PRO A 502 -26.03 -16.34 -12.58
CA PRO A 502 -25.33 -17.49 -12.00
C PRO A 502 -25.95 -18.79 -12.52
N THR A 503 -25.10 -19.76 -12.86
CA THR A 503 -25.56 -21.07 -13.34
C THR A 503 -24.79 -22.18 -12.66
N PHE A 504 -25.49 -23.25 -12.31
CA PHE A 504 -24.96 -24.47 -11.74
C PHE A 504 -25.51 -25.67 -12.51
N SER A 505 -24.64 -26.56 -12.97
CA SER A 505 -25.05 -27.74 -13.74
C SER A 505 -24.08 -28.91 -13.56
N GLY A 506 -24.55 -30.14 -13.74
CA GLY A 506 -23.70 -31.33 -13.80
C GLY A 506 -24.52 -32.62 -13.81
N ALA A 507 -23.86 -33.77 -13.92
CA ALA A 507 -24.51 -35.07 -13.81
C ALA A 507 -23.68 -36.07 -12.99
N LEU A 508 -24.37 -36.89 -12.20
CA LEU A 508 -23.80 -37.83 -11.24
C LEU A 508 -24.49 -39.20 -11.39
N SER A 509 -23.74 -40.25 -11.08
CA SER A 509 -24.23 -41.63 -10.96
C SER A 509 -23.97 -42.15 -9.55
N LEU A 510 -25.00 -42.63 -8.87
CA LEU A 510 -24.89 -43.36 -7.61
C LEU A 510 -25.11 -44.84 -7.89
N ASP A 511 -24.04 -45.62 -7.83
CA ASP A 511 -24.04 -47.06 -7.98
C ASP A 511 -24.01 -47.72 -6.61
N ALA A 512 -24.85 -48.72 -6.40
CA ALA A 512 -24.85 -49.54 -5.20
C ALA A 512 -24.89 -51.02 -5.56
N GLY A 513 -24.18 -51.82 -4.77
CA GLY A 513 -24.23 -53.26 -4.83
C GLY A 513 -25.59 -53.80 -4.36
N LYS A 514 -25.62 -55.08 -4.03
CA LYS A 514 -26.85 -55.70 -3.53
C LYS A 514 -27.25 -55.03 -2.22
N THR A 515 -28.53 -54.70 -2.08
CA THR A 515 -29.08 -54.29 -0.78
C THR A 515 -29.82 -55.47 -0.16
N THR A 516 -29.51 -55.80 1.09
CA THR A 516 -30.17 -56.87 1.84
C THR A 516 -30.97 -56.29 2.99
N PHE A 517 -32.11 -56.92 3.27
CA PHE A 517 -32.95 -56.59 4.41
C PHE A 517 -32.99 -57.78 5.37
N SER A 518 -32.99 -57.54 6.68
CA SER A 518 -33.02 -58.61 7.70
C SER A 518 -34.23 -59.55 7.58
N GLY A 519 -35.31 -59.12 6.93
CA GLY A 519 -36.48 -59.94 6.57
C GLY A 519 -36.27 -60.90 5.38
N GLY A 520 -35.07 -60.97 4.79
CA GLY A 520 -34.71 -61.89 3.71
C GLY A 520 -34.95 -61.34 2.29
N SER A 521 -35.58 -60.17 2.14
CA SER A 521 -35.74 -59.49 0.84
C SER A 521 -34.42 -58.87 0.38
N THR A 522 -34.28 -58.68 -0.93
CA THR A 522 -33.07 -58.10 -1.53
C THR A 522 -33.41 -57.16 -2.68
N LEU A 523 -32.71 -56.03 -2.78
CA LEU A 523 -32.66 -55.23 -4.00
C LEU A 523 -31.42 -55.69 -4.79
N PRO A 524 -31.55 -56.01 -6.10
CA PRO A 524 -30.39 -56.23 -6.95
C PRO A 524 -29.54 -54.95 -7.04
N PRO A 525 -28.29 -55.05 -7.54
CA PRO A 525 -27.45 -53.87 -7.78
C PRO A 525 -28.22 -52.78 -8.52
N SER A 526 -28.05 -51.54 -8.05
CA SER A 526 -28.85 -50.42 -8.50
C SER A 526 -27.98 -49.24 -8.90
N THR A 527 -28.39 -48.55 -9.96
CA THR A 527 -27.74 -47.34 -10.48
C THR A 527 -28.77 -46.23 -10.54
N LEU A 528 -28.48 -45.12 -9.86
CA LEU A 528 -29.22 -43.86 -9.96
C LEU A 528 -28.39 -42.85 -10.73
N LYS A 529 -28.78 -42.54 -11.97
CA LYS A 529 -28.21 -41.43 -12.74
C LYS A 529 -29.09 -40.21 -12.59
N PHE A 530 -28.50 -39.05 -12.29
CA PHE A 530 -29.22 -37.80 -12.14
C PHE A 530 -28.40 -36.59 -12.58
N SER A 531 -29.08 -35.61 -13.16
CA SER A 531 -28.53 -34.29 -13.48
C SER A 531 -28.99 -33.26 -12.46
N VAL A 532 -28.18 -32.23 -12.26
CA VAL A 532 -28.48 -31.06 -11.44
C VAL A 532 -28.46 -29.80 -12.29
N GLU A 533 -29.36 -28.86 -12.03
CA GLU A 533 -29.45 -27.57 -12.72
C GLU A 533 -30.00 -26.50 -11.76
N GLY A 534 -29.31 -25.37 -11.63
CA GLY A 534 -29.66 -24.32 -10.66
C GLY A 534 -28.82 -23.05 -10.81
N SER A 535 -28.82 -22.21 -9.78
CA SER A 535 -27.98 -21.00 -9.70
C SER A 535 -26.63 -21.29 -9.05
N ASP A 536 -26.61 -22.16 -8.04
CA ASP A 536 -25.45 -22.44 -7.21
C ASP A 536 -25.59 -23.82 -6.51
N PRO A 537 -24.52 -24.33 -5.87
CA PRO A 537 -24.53 -25.64 -5.21
C PRO A 537 -25.51 -25.79 -4.04
N THR A 538 -26.11 -24.70 -3.55
CA THR A 538 -27.09 -24.71 -2.46
C THR A 538 -28.54 -24.59 -2.95
N ILE A 539 -28.76 -24.22 -4.22
CA ILE A 539 -30.09 -24.05 -4.82
C ILE A 539 -30.12 -24.66 -6.23
N PHE A 540 -30.65 -25.88 -6.36
CA PHE A 540 -30.75 -26.57 -7.64
C PHE A 540 -31.92 -27.55 -7.73
N GLN A 541 -32.38 -27.82 -8.95
CA GLN A 541 -33.28 -28.92 -9.28
C GLN A 541 -32.46 -30.13 -9.69
N PHE A 542 -32.95 -31.33 -9.37
CA PHE A 542 -32.36 -32.57 -9.86
C PHE A 542 -33.41 -33.44 -10.56
N LYS A 543 -32.97 -34.16 -11.60
CA LYS A 543 -33.79 -35.08 -12.38
C LYS A 543 -32.99 -36.33 -12.68
N GLY A 544 -33.58 -37.51 -12.51
CA GLY A 544 -32.84 -38.75 -12.65
C GLY A 544 -33.69 -40.00 -12.73
N GLN A 545 -33.02 -41.13 -12.93
CA GLN A 545 -33.63 -42.44 -13.08
C GLN A 545 -32.88 -43.50 -12.28
N LEU A 546 -33.60 -44.18 -11.40
CA LEU A 546 -33.10 -45.34 -10.67
C LEU A 546 -33.41 -46.63 -11.46
N HIS A 547 -32.38 -47.42 -11.72
CA HIS A 547 -32.48 -48.74 -12.33
C HIS A 547 -31.96 -49.79 -11.35
N ALA A 548 -32.70 -50.89 -11.16
CA ALA A 548 -32.30 -52.00 -10.29
C ALA A 548 -32.82 -53.32 -10.87
N GLY A 549 -32.05 -53.95 -11.76
CA GLY A 549 -32.51 -55.13 -12.50
C GLY A 549 -33.86 -54.87 -13.20
N ALA A 550 -34.83 -55.75 -12.98
CA ALA A 550 -36.18 -55.63 -13.56
C ALA A 550 -37.11 -54.61 -12.83
N ILE A 551 -36.63 -53.92 -11.79
CA ILE A 551 -37.44 -53.05 -10.93
C ILE A 551 -37.50 -51.60 -11.44
N GLY A 552 -36.61 -51.19 -12.34
CA GLY A 552 -36.57 -49.84 -12.93
C GLY A 552 -37.00 -49.79 -14.41
N PRO A 553 -37.10 -48.57 -15.00
CA PRO A 553 -36.72 -47.28 -14.45
C PRO A 553 -37.75 -46.67 -13.49
N VAL A 554 -37.29 -46.15 -12.36
CA VAL A 554 -38.07 -45.26 -11.48
C VAL A 554 -37.59 -43.82 -11.70
N GLN A 555 -38.48 -42.94 -12.13
CA GLN A 555 -38.18 -41.52 -12.33
C GLN A 555 -38.11 -40.78 -10.99
N LEU A 556 -37.10 -39.92 -10.82
CA LEU A 556 -36.89 -39.10 -9.64
C LEU A 556 -36.71 -37.65 -10.07
N ASN A 557 -37.46 -36.75 -9.46
CA ASN A 557 -37.31 -35.31 -9.65
C ASN A 557 -37.42 -34.63 -8.27
N GLY A 558 -36.63 -33.59 -8.05
CA GLY A 558 -36.71 -32.83 -6.82
C GLY A 558 -35.98 -31.51 -6.90
N ARG A 559 -35.98 -30.80 -5.78
CA ARG A 559 -35.35 -29.49 -5.59
C ARG A 559 -34.62 -29.49 -4.26
N TRP A 560 -33.44 -28.90 -4.24
CA TRP A 560 -32.65 -28.62 -3.05
C TRP A 560 -32.63 -27.10 -2.82
N ASP A 561 -32.91 -26.68 -1.58
CA ASP A 561 -33.07 -25.27 -1.18
C ASP A 561 -32.15 -24.85 -0.01
N GLY A 562 -31.13 -25.64 0.32
CA GLY A 562 -30.03 -25.21 1.20
C GLY A 562 -30.40 -24.94 2.67
N ILE A 563 -31.05 -25.89 3.36
CA ILE A 563 -31.26 -25.84 4.82
C ILE A 563 -30.36 -26.84 5.54
#